data_AF-A0A8X7WSW1-F1
#
_entry.id   AF-A0A8X7WSW1-F1
#
_cell.length_a   1.000
_cell.length_b   1.000
_cell.length_c   1.000
_cell.angle_alpha   90.00
_cell.angle_beta   90.00
_cell.angle_gamma   90.00
#
_symmetry.space_group_name_H-M   'P 1'
#
loop_
_entity.id
_entity.type
_entity.pdbx_description
1 polymer ?
#
loop_
_entity_poly.entity_id
_entity_poly.type
_entity_poly.pdbx_seq_one_letter_code
_entity_poly.pdbx_strand_id
1 'polypeptide(L)'
;MFTRLISFLVLTGFYAGFGTGQPLVPALIIMGDSVVDAGNNNLRLTLVKANFPPYGRDFLAHTATGRFSNGKLAIDFTAENLGFTSYPVAYLSQDAANETNLLTGANFASGASGYHDGTSLLYVINSLF
;
A
#
# COMPACT_ATOMS: atom_id res chain seq x y z
N MET A 1 -22.19 -42.34 -13.35
CA MET A 1 -21.36 -42.42 -12.12
C MET A 1 -20.04 -41.66 -12.29
N PHE A 2 -19.29 -41.88 -13.37
CA PHE A 2 -18.02 -41.18 -13.68
C PHE A 2 -18.13 -39.65 -13.82
N THR A 3 -19.16 -39.13 -14.49
CA THR A 3 -19.35 -37.68 -14.67
C THR A 3 -19.58 -36.93 -13.36
N ARG A 4 -20.27 -37.55 -12.39
CA ARG A 4 -20.49 -36.96 -11.06
C ARG A 4 -19.21 -36.89 -10.23
N LEU A 5 -18.30 -37.84 -10.39
CA LEU A 5 -17.02 -37.86 -9.71
C LEU A 5 -16.09 -36.76 -10.24
N ILE A 6 -16.08 -36.54 -11.56
CA ILE A 6 -15.31 -35.46 -12.21
C ILE A 6 -15.84 -34.09 -11.77
N SER A 7 -17.17 -33.89 -11.78
CA SER A 7 -17.77 -32.65 -11.30
C SER A 7 -17.47 -32.40 -9.82
N PHE A 8 -17.48 -33.44 -8.99
CA PHE A 8 -17.13 -33.32 -7.56
C PHE A 8 -15.66 -32.94 -7.37
N LEU A 9 -14.73 -33.57 -8.12
CA LEU A 9 -13.30 -33.26 -8.07
C LEU A 9 -12.98 -31.83 -8.55
N VAL A 10 -13.59 -31.39 -9.65
CA VAL A 10 -13.46 -30.01 -10.16
C VAL A 10 -14.00 -29.01 -9.14
N LEU A 11 -15.13 -29.30 -8.51
CA LEU A 11 -15.73 -28.44 -7.49
C LEU A 11 -14.84 -28.36 -6.23
N THR A 12 -14.34 -29.50 -5.74
CA THR A 12 -13.41 -29.53 -4.59
C THR A 12 -12.07 -28.87 -4.88
N GLY A 13 -11.54 -29.01 -6.10
CA GLY A 13 -10.29 -28.35 -6.53
C GLY A 13 -10.46 -26.83 -6.62
N PHE A 14 -11.64 -26.36 -7.06
CA PHE A 14 -12.00 -24.95 -7.00
C PHE A 14 -12.04 -24.44 -5.56
N TYR A 15 -12.75 -25.12 -4.65
CA TYR A 15 -12.84 -24.69 -3.25
C TYR A 15 -11.48 -24.74 -2.50
N ALA A 16 -10.61 -25.69 -2.82
CA ALA A 16 -9.27 -25.78 -2.23
C ALA A 16 -8.32 -24.65 -2.68
N GLY A 17 -8.60 -24.00 -3.83
CA GLY A 17 -7.83 -22.85 -4.32
C GLY A 17 -8.18 -21.52 -3.66
N PHE A 18 -9.30 -21.43 -2.92
CA PHE A 18 -9.76 -20.22 -2.23
C PHE A 18 -9.44 -20.22 -0.73
N GLY A 19 -8.29 -20.78 -0.34
CA GLY A 19 -7.76 -20.54 0.99
C GLY A 19 -7.25 -19.11 1.11
N THR A 20 -8.07 -18.17 1.56
CA THR A 20 -7.60 -16.85 2.01
C THR A 20 -6.86 -17.04 3.33
N GLY A 21 -5.59 -17.41 3.24
CA GLY A 21 -4.70 -17.40 4.40
C GLY A 21 -4.80 -16.04 5.06
N GLN A 22 -5.21 -16.02 6.33
CA GLN A 22 -5.31 -14.76 7.07
C GLN A 22 -3.91 -14.15 7.15
N PRO A 23 -3.78 -12.82 7.03
CA PRO A 23 -2.50 -12.16 7.22
C PRO A 23 -1.88 -12.54 8.57
N LEU A 24 -0.56 -12.68 8.61
CA LEU A 24 0.18 -13.09 9.82
C LEU A 24 0.00 -12.08 10.98
N VAL A 25 -0.30 -10.83 10.65
CA VAL A 25 -0.61 -9.75 11.59
C VAL A 25 -1.94 -9.10 11.17
N PRO A 26 -2.75 -8.60 12.12
CA PRO A 26 -4.09 -8.06 11.80
C PRO A 26 -4.05 -6.78 10.96
N ALA A 27 -2.99 -5.99 11.09
CA ALA A 27 -2.83 -4.73 10.37
C ALA A 27 -1.36 -4.35 10.18
N LEU A 28 -1.08 -3.56 9.15
CA LEU A 28 0.24 -2.98 8.89
C LEU A 28 0.19 -1.46 8.97
N ILE A 29 0.83 -0.89 9.99
CA ILE A 29 0.97 0.56 10.17
C ILE A 29 2.35 0.99 9.70
N ILE A 30 2.40 1.82 8.66
CA ILE A 30 3.64 2.23 8.01
C ILE A 30 3.91 3.69 8.34
N MET A 31 5.10 3.96 8.87
CA MET A 31 5.61 5.30 9.14
C MET A 31 6.99 5.40 8.48
N GLY A 32 7.30 6.55 7.88
CA GLY A 32 8.58 6.77 7.25
C GLY A 32 8.57 7.96 6.30
N ASP A 33 9.58 7.99 5.45
CA ASP A 33 9.80 9.05 4.47
C ASP A 33 9.37 8.59 3.07
N SER A 34 10.00 9.16 2.03
CA SER A 34 9.79 8.80 0.63
C SER A 34 9.96 7.31 0.32
N VAL A 35 10.81 6.58 1.05
CA VAL A 35 11.09 5.15 0.78
C VAL A 35 9.84 4.29 0.96
N VAL A 36 8.93 4.72 1.82
CA VAL A 36 7.71 3.99 2.15
C VAL A 36 6.43 4.83 1.97
N ASP A 37 6.52 6.04 1.41
CA ASP A 37 5.37 6.92 1.13
C ASP A 37 4.48 6.35 0.01
N ALA A 38 3.25 6.01 0.36
CA ALA A 38 2.24 5.49 -0.57
C ALA A 38 1.52 6.58 -1.40
N GLY A 39 1.88 7.85 -1.21
CA GLY A 39 1.30 9.01 -1.90
C GLY A 39 0.65 10.05 -0.98
N ASN A 40 1.00 10.09 0.31
CA ASN A 40 0.46 11.07 1.27
C ASN A 40 0.78 12.52 0.86
N ASN A 41 1.91 12.74 0.20
CA ASN A 41 2.31 14.08 -0.22
C ASN A 41 1.43 14.65 -1.33
N ASN A 42 0.61 13.85 -2.01
CA ASN A 42 -0.24 14.32 -3.12
C ASN A 42 -1.25 15.38 -2.68
N LEU A 43 -1.80 15.26 -1.47
CA LEU A 43 -2.77 16.22 -0.93
C LEU A 43 -2.13 17.28 -0.01
N ARG A 44 -0.80 17.32 0.08
CA ARG A 44 -0.07 18.37 0.82
C ARG A 44 0.41 19.49 -0.09
N LEU A 45 0.49 20.69 0.46
CA LEU A 45 1.11 21.85 -0.21
C LEU A 45 2.65 21.78 -0.07
N THR A 46 3.27 20.83 -0.78
CA THR A 46 4.73 20.61 -0.80
C THR A 46 5.26 20.46 -2.23
N LEU A 47 6.54 20.75 -2.45
CA LEU A 47 7.23 20.42 -3.71
C LEU A 47 7.64 18.95 -3.78
N VAL A 48 7.66 18.24 -2.65
CA VAL A 48 8.10 16.85 -2.57
C VAL A 48 6.95 15.93 -2.95
N LYS A 49 6.73 15.71 -4.24
CA LYS A 49 5.69 14.82 -4.77
C LYS A 49 6.26 13.82 -5.77
N ALA A 50 5.56 12.71 -5.94
CA ALA A 50 5.84 11.71 -6.96
C ALA A 50 4.56 11.34 -7.75
N ASN A 51 3.68 12.31 -7.98
CA ASN A 51 2.44 12.17 -8.75
C ASN A 51 2.60 12.55 -10.24
N PHE A 52 3.79 12.32 -10.79
CA PHE A 52 4.13 12.58 -12.19
C PHE A 52 5.05 11.48 -12.75
N PRO A 53 5.15 11.32 -14.09
CA PRO A 53 6.05 10.34 -14.69
C PRO A 53 7.53 10.59 -14.31
N PRO A 54 8.36 9.56 -14.11
CA PRO A 54 8.13 8.14 -14.43
C PRO A 54 7.47 7.32 -13.30
N TYR A 55 7.13 7.95 -12.17
CA TYR A 55 6.60 7.25 -11.01
C TYR A 55 5.29 6.51 -11.33
N GLY A 56 5.13 5.32 -10.75
CA GLY A 56 3.96 4.45 -10.97
C GLY A 56 3.86 3.77 -12.34
N ARG A 57 4.83 3.96 -13.26
CA ARG A 57 4.86 3.31 -14.58
C ARG A 57 4.72 1.78 -14.53
N ASP A 58 5.35 1.15 -13.55
CA ASP A 58 5.42 -0.30 -13.36
C ASP A 58 4.45 -0.78 -12.25
N PHE A 59 3.55 0.11 -11.77
CA PHE A 59 2.52 -0.21 -10.79
C PHE A 59 1.18 -0.59 -11.45
N LEU A 60 0.25 -1.19 -10.71
CA LEU A 60 -0.99 -1.83 -11.22
C LEU A 60 -1.77 -1.01 -12.27
N ALA A 61 -1.91 0.30 -12.07
CA ALA A 61 -2.65 1.19 -12.95
C ALA A 61 -1.78 1.88 -14.03
N HIS A 62 -0.46 1.67 -14.02
CA HIS A 62 0.52 2.35 -14.87
C HIS A 62 0.44 3.89 -14.82
N THR A 63 -0.01 4.42 -13.68
CA THR A 63 -0.18 5.86 -13.42
C THR A 63 0.55 6.27 -12.16
N ALA A 64 0.96 7.54 -12.11
CA ALA A 64 1.67 8.07 -10.96
C ALA A 64 0.76 8.15 -9.73
N THR A 65 1.10 7.40 -8.69
CA THR A 65 0.31 7.28 -7.45
C THR A 65 0.81 8.20 -6.34
N GLY A 66 1.97 8.84 -6.49
CA GLY A 66 2.65 9.55 -5.39
C GLY A 66 3.71 8.72 -4.67
N ARG A 67 3.92 7.46 -5.09
CA ARG A 67 5.01 6.60 -4.62
C ARG A 67 6.32 7.04 -5.27
N PHE A 68 7.39 7.18 -4.49
CA PHE A 68 8.74 7.50 -5.00
C PHE A 68 9.43 6.27 -5.64
N SER A 69 8.69 5.54 -6.47
CA SER A 69 9.11 4.36 -7.22
C SER A 69 8.31 4.27 -8.53
N ASN A 70 8.87 3.59 -9.53
CA ASN A 70 8.10 3.27 -10.73
C ASN A 70 7.03 2.22 -10.43
N GLY A 71 7.22 1.37 -9.41
CA GLY A 71 6.32 0.26 -9.11
C GLY A 71 6.06 0.14 -7.62
N LYS A 72 6.12 -1.11 -7.14
CA LYS A 72 5.98 -1.43 -5.72
C LYS A 72 7.09 -0.78 -4.88
N LEU A 73 6.76 -0.46 -3.64
CA LEU A 73 7.69 -0.09 -2.58
C LEU A 73 8.16 -1.37 -1.86
N ALA A 74 9.27 -1.30 -1.12
CA ALA A 74 9.77 -2.43 -0.33
C ALA A 74 8.71 -2.98 0.66
N ILE A 75 7.88 -2.09 1.21
CA ILE A 75 6.79 -2.45 2.12
C ILE A 75 5.66 -3.23 1.46
N ASP A 76 5.47 -3.11 0.14
CA ASP A 76 4.42 -3.86 -0.56
C ASP A 76 4.79 -5.35 -0.64
N PHE A 77 6.06 -5.65 -0.90
CA PHE A 77 6.57 -7.03 -0.84
C PHE A 77 6.49 -7.59 0.58
N THR A 78 6.70 -6.74 1.59
CA THR A 78 6.54 -7.14 2.99
C THR A 78 5.08 -7.48 3.29
N ALA A 79 4.12 -6.66 2.84
CA ALA A 79 2.70 -6.92 2.99
C ALA A 79 2.28 -8.23 2.29
N GLU A 80 2.78 -8.49 1.08
CA GLU A 80 2.56 -9.76 0.36
C GLU A 80 3.08 -10.96 1.14
N ASN A 81 4.30 -10.87 1.66
CA ASN A 81 4.91 -11.94 2.46
C ASN A 81 4.17 -12.16 3.80
N LEU A 82 3.51 -11.13 4.33
CA LEU A 82 2.65 -11.22 5.51
C LEU A 82 1.26 -11.76 5.19
N GLY A 83 0.92 -12.02 3.92
CA GLY A 83 -0.36 -12.58 3.50
C GLY A 83 -1.47 -11.55 3.24
N PHE A 84 -1.13 -10.26 3.13
CA PHE A 84 -2.11 -9.24 2.75
C PHE A 84 -2.41 -9.31 1.24
N THR A 85 -3.69 -9.16 0.88
CA THR A 85 -4.17 -9.09 -0.51
C THR A 85 -4.23 -7.65 -1.04
N SER A 86 -4.07 -6.67 -0.16
CA SER A 86 -4.02 -5.24 -0.47
C SER A 86 -2.94 -4.55 0.37
N TYR A 87 -2.53 -3.35 -0.05
CA TYR A 87 -1.53 -2.56 0.67
C TYR A 87 -2.21 -1.49 1.54
N PRO A 88 -1.64 -1.13 2.70
CA PRO A 88 -2.10 0.01 3.48
C PRO A 88 -2.19 1.28 2.62
N VAL A 89 -3.37 1.91 2.63
CA VAL A 89 -3.61 3.14 1.87
C VAL A 89 -2.86 4.33 2.50
N ALA A 90 -2.50 5.31 1.67
CA ALA A 90 -1.98 6.58 2.18
C ALA A 90 -3.06 7.26 3.03
N TYR A 91 -2.74 7.56 4.29
CA TYR A 91 -3.68 8.10 5.27
C TYR A 91 -4.33 9.43 4.84
N LEU A 92 -3.59 10.25 4.09
CA LEU A 92 -4.09 11.51 3.56
C LEU A 92 -4.82 11.36 2.22
N SER A 93 -4.97 10.16 1.64
CA SER A 93 -5.66 10.00 0.36
C SER A 93 -7.18 9.95 0.51
N GLN A 94 -7.89 10.12 -0.60
CA GLN A 94 -9.35 9.95 -0.64
C GLN A 94 -9.77 8.51 -0.28
N ASP A 95 -8.90 7.52 -0.52
CA ASP A 95 -9.19 6.11 -0.20
C ASP A 95 -9.26 5.86 1.31
N ALA A 96 -8.51 6.64 2.10
CA ALA A 96 -8.55 6.58 3.56
C ALA A 96 -9.86 7.15 4.15
N ALA A 97 -10.63 7.93 3.38
CA ALA A 97 -11.95 8.39 3.79
C ALA A 97 -12.95 7.23 3.92
N ASN A 98 -12.68 6.10 3.28
CA ASN A 98 -13.41 4.86 3.53
C ASN A 98 -12.72 4.09 4.67
N GLU A 99 -13.30 4.17 5.87
CA GLU A 99 -12.73 3.59 7.10
C GLU A 99 -12.45 2.09 7.00
N THR A 100 -13.17 1.35 6.14
CA THR A 100 -12.91 -0.08 5.93
C THR A 100 -11.54 -0.35 5.34
N ASN A 101 -10.98 0.60 4.59
CA ASN A 101 -9.63 0.51 4.02
C ASN A 101 -8.54 0.68 5.10
N LEU A 102 -8.86 1.22 6.27
CA LEU A 102 -7.93 1.41 7.38
C LEU A 102 -7.90 0.21 8.34
N LEU A 103 -8.86 -0.71 8.23
CA LEU A 103 -8.99 -1.88 9.13
C LEU A 103 -7.78 -2.83 9.04
N THR A 104 -7.17 -2.93 7.86
CA THR A 104 -5.97 -3.76 7.62
C THR A 104 -4.67 -2.96 7.68
N GLY A 105 -4.74 -1.68 8.03
CA GLY A 105 -3.57 -0.82 8.20
C GLY A 105 -3.65 0.51 7.46
N ALA A 106 -2.68 1.37 7.73
CA ALA A 106 -2.57 2.69 7.11
C ALA A 106 -1.11 3.08 6.91
N ASN A 107 -0.85 3.87 5.88
CA ASN A 107 0.45 4.43 5.58
C ASN A 107 0.47 5.91 5.91
N PHE A 108 1.26 6.29 6.92
CA PHE A 108 1.46 7.66 7.39
C PHE A 108 2.77 8.28 6.88
N ALA A 109 3.51 7.56 6.04
CA ALA A 109 4.80 8.00 5.57
C ALA A 109 4.68 9.17 4.60
N SER A 110 5.66 10.07 4.63
CA SER A 110 5.60 11.33 3.89
C SER A 110 6.98 11.68 3.36
N GLY A 111 7.11 11.85 2.04
CA GLY A 111 8.37 12.28 1.42
C GLY A 111 8.92 13.54 2.06
N ALA A 112 10.24 13.56 2.33
CA ALA A 112 10.96 14.60 3.08
C ALA A 112 10.57 14.75 4.56
N SER A 113 9.86 13.78 5.14
CA SER A 113 9.84 13.65 6.59
C SER A 113 11.24 13.28 7.09
N GLY A 114 11.67 13.95 8.15
CA GLY A 114 12.95 13.72 8.80
C GLY A 114 12.78 13.55 10.30
N TYR A 115 13.87 13.14 10.95
CA TYR A 115 13.93 13.00 12.41
C TYR A 115 13.86 14.35 13.13
N HIS A 116 14.38 15.43 12.52
CA HIS A 116 14.39 16.75 13.12
C HIS A 116 13.38 17.66 12.44
N ASP A 117 12.51 18.33 13.20
CA ASP A 117 11.46 19.21 12.68
C ASP A 117 11.97 20.22 11.65
N GLY A 118 13.12 20.83 11.92
CA GLY A 118 13.73 21.82 11.04
C GLY A 118 13.98 21.32 9.61
N THR A 119 14.27 20.03 9.41
CA THR A 119 14.47 19.48 8.06
C THR A 119 13.14 19.26 7.34
N SER A 120 12.12 18.80 8.05
CA SER A 120 10.79 18.50 7.49
C SER A 120 10.02 19.79 7.18
N LEU A 121 10.17 20.81 8.04
CA LEU A 121 9.52 22.11 7.89
C LEU A 121 9.98 22.87 6.63
N LEU A 122 11.21 22.65 6.17
CA LEU A 122 11.71 23.24 4.92
C LEU A 122 10.80 22.88 3.71
N TYR A 123 10.17 21.71 3.77
CA TYR A 123 9.29 21.20 2.72
C TYR A 123 7.81 21.21 3.10
N VAL A 124 7.44 21.86 4.22
CA VAL A 124 6.07 21.88 4.77
C VAL A 124 5.56 20.46 5.05
N ILE A 125 6.44 19.62 5.58
CA ILE A 125 6.19 18.22 5.97
C ILE A 125 6.33 18.09 7.50
N ASN A 126 5.58 17.16 8.08
CA ASN A 126 5.71 16.85 9.50
C ASN A 126 6.90 15.89 9.71
N SER A 127 7.66 16.09 10.78
CA SER A 127 8.61 15.08 11.26
C SER A 127 7.88 13.80 11.68
N LEU A 128 8.65 12.72 11.71
CA LEU A 128 8.18 11.39 12.12
C LEU A 128 8.15 11.19 13.64
N PHE A 129 8.87 12.03 14.39
CA PHE A 129 9.10 11.91 15.83
C PHE A 129 9.04 13.27 16.49
#